data_AF-A0A372DGZ9-F1
#
_entry.id   AF-A0A372DGZ9-F1
#
_cell.length_a   1.000
_cell.length_b   1.000
_cell.length_c   1.000
_cell.angle_alpha   90.00
_cell.angle_beta   90.00
_cell.angle_gamma   90.00
#
_symmetry.space_group_name_H-M   'P 1'
#
loop_
_entity.id
_entity.type
_entity.pdbx_description
1 polymer ?
#
loop_
_entity_poly.entity_id
_entity_poly.type
_entity_poly.pdbx_seq_one_letter_code
_entity_poly.pdbx_strand_id
1 'polypeptide(L)'
;MALSEKLIELVVDKVLIGGIVLIAGYWLNKRFEIFKSDINEKYRQRQILVDLENQQKQRVAELEQEIVLARHQAELEFLERQIAEFYWPIYLRLEKDNAMWQRIATLGARDHALPDSAGEIIERDFILKNHDEIVAIIESKIHLAEQAENSQELIEELLKYLKHVAIYKAVRSIESMRGVNPMDLNEPFPSKLFPLIQHNFRSLQARYEQLKQAKFRDLNPS
;
A
#
# COMPACT_ATOMS: atom_id res chain seq x y z
N MET A 1 -83.01 49.05 53.01
CA MET A 1 -81.76 49.53 52.38
C MET A 1 -80.53 48.72 52.79
N ALA A 2 -80.38 48.28 54.04
CA ALA A 2 -79.18 47.56 54.51
C ALA A 2 -78.91 46.14 53.93
N LEU A 3 -79.90 45.48 53.31
CA LEU A 3 -79.74 44.13 52.73
C LEU A 3 -79.24 44.15 51.28
N SER A 4 -79.59 45.17 50.49
CA SER A 4 -79.18 45.28 49.09
C SER A 4 -77.72 45.70 48.94
N GLU A 5 -77.23 46.61 49.79
CA GLU A 5 -75.81 47.03 49.80
C GLU A 5 -74.88 45.87 50.14
N LYS A 6 -75.20 45.10 51.18
CA LYS A 6 -74.41 43.91 51.55
C LYS A 6 -74.39 42.83 50.46
N LEU A 7 -75.49 42.68 49.70
CA LEU A 7 -75.56 41.72 48.61
C LEU A 7 -74.70 42.16 47.42
N ILE A 8 -74.71 43.45 47.10
CA ILE A 8 -73.91 44.03 46.01
C ILE A 8 -72.42 43.94 46.35
N GLU A 9 -72.04 44.28 47.58
CA GLU A 9 -70.66 44.19 48.07
C GLU A 9 -70.13 42.74 47.99
N LEU A 10 -70.94 41.75 48.42
CA LEU A 10 -70.60 40.33 48.32
C LEU A 10 -70.42 39.84 46.87
N VAL A 11 -71.27 40.32 45.95
CA VAL A 11 -71.19 39.94 44.53
C VAL A 11 -69.95 40.56 43.88
N VAL A 12 -69.66 41.83 44.18
CA VAL A 12 -68.48 42.55 43.69
C VAL A 12 -67.19 41.87 44.17
N ASP A 13 -67.11 41.47 45.44
CA ASP A 13 -65.97 40.74 45.99
C ASP A 13 -65.73 39.41 45.27
N LYS A 14 -66.79 38.63 45.02
CA LYS A 14 -66.66 37.35 44.30
C LYS A 14 -66.23 37.52 42.84
N VAL A 15 -66.70 38.57 42.17
CA VAL A 15 -66.28 38.90 40.79
C VAL A 15 -64.83 39.36 40.77
N LEU A 16 -64.39 40.18 41.73
CA LEU A 16 -63.01 40.60 41.88
C LEU A 16 -62.07 39.42 42.14
N ILE A 17 -62.43 38.55 43.10
CA ILE A 17 -61.67 37.32 43.40
C ILE A 17 -61.63 36.41 42.17
N GLY A 18 -62.76 36.22 41.49
CA GLY A 18 -62.83 35.43 40.25
C GLY A 18 -61.95 36.01 39.14
N GLY A 19 -61.94 37.33 38.97
CA GLY A 19 -61.10 38.03 37.99
C GLY A 19 -59.60 37.89 38.30
N ILE A 20 -59.21 38.01 39.57
CA ILE A 20 -57.82 37.82 40.01
C ILE A 20 -57.37 36.37 39.77
N VAL A 21 -58.22 35.39 40.09
CA VAL A 21 -57.93 33.97 39.84
C VAL A 21 -57.76 33.67 38.34
N LEU A 22 -58.59 34.27 37.47
CA LEU A 22 -58.46 34.12 36.02
C LEU A 22 -57.17 34.73 35.48
N ILE A 23 -56.80 35.94 35.93
CA ILE A 23 -55.55 36.60 35.53
C ILE A 23 -54.34 35.80 36.00
N ALA A 24 -54.36 35.34 37.26
CA ALA A 24 -53.30 34.50 37.82
C ALA A 24 -53.18 33.18 37.04
N GLY A 25 -54.31 32.52 36.74
CA GLY A 25 -54.35 31.29 35.95
C GLY A 25 -53.84 31.47 34.52
N TYR A 26 -54.23 32.55 33.85
CA TYR A 26 -53.73 32.89 32.50
C TYR A 26 -52.22 33.15 32.51
N TRP A 27 -51.73 33.93 33.48
CA TRP A 27 -50.31 34.21 33.61
C TRP A 27 -49.49 32.95 33.89
N LEU A 28 -49.98 32.08 34.77
CA LEU A 28 -49.36 30.78 35.07
C LEU A 28 -49.34 29.87 33.84
N ASN A 29 -50.45 29.76 33.11
CA ASN A 29 -50.52 28.95 31.91
C ASN A 29 -49.52 29.44 30.83
N LYS A 30 -49.47 30.75 30.60
CA LYS A 30 -48.53 31.35 29.64
C LYS A 30 -47.06 31.13 30.04
N ARG A 31 -46.74 31.22 31.34
CA ARG A 31 -45.40 30.90 31.86
C ARG A 31 -45.06 29.43 31.66
N PHE A 32 -46.00 28.52 31.88
CA PHE A 32 -45.82 27.09 31.65
C PHE A 32 -45.62 26.73 30.18
N GLU A 33 -46.32 27.38 29.25
CA GLU A 33 -46.14 27.17 27.81
C GLU A 33 -44.74 27.55 27.35
N ILE A 34 -44.25 28.74 27.76
CA ILE A 34 -42.89 29.20 27.44
C ILE A 34 -41.83 28.25 28.02
N PHE A 35 -42.04 27.77 29.25
CA PHE A 35 -41.14 26.80 29.87
C PHE A 35 -41.13 25.46 29.13
N LYS A 36 -42.30 24.94 28.75
CA LYS A 36 -42.41 23.71 27.97
C LYS A 36 -41.75 23.85 26.59
N SER A 37 -41.89 24.98 25.91
CA SER A 37 -41.28 25.19 24.60
C SER A 37 -39.75 25.22 24.68
N ASP A 38 -39.17 25.95 25.64
CA ASP A 38 -37.71 26.04 25.82
C ASP A 38 -37.09 24.68 26.18
N ILE A 39 -37.76 23.93 27.05
CA ILE A 39 -37.34 22.56 27.39
C ILE A 39 -37.39 21.66 26.15
N ASN A 40 -38.48 21.69 25.39
CA ASN A 40 -38.65 20.85 24.20
C ASN A 40 -37.61 21.20 23.11
N GLU A 41 -37.29 22.48 22.94
CA GLU A 41 -36.25 22.93 22.01
C GLU A 41 -34.86 22.42 22.42
N LYS A 42 -34.49 22.52 23.70
CA LYS A 42 -33.24 21.96 24.23
C LYS A 42 -33.15 20.45 24.04
N TYR A 43 -34.27 19.73 24.24
CA TYR A 43 -34.31 18.29 23.96
C TYR A 43 -34.08 17.99 22.48
N ARG A 44 -34.71 18.73 21.56
CA ARG A 44 -34.48 18.57 20.12
C ARG A 44 -33.03 18.87 19.72
N GLN A 45 -32.44 19.94 20.25
CA GLN A 45 -31.05 20.29 19.99
C GLN A 45 -30.09 19.18 20.45
N ARG A 46 -30.32 18.61 21.63
CA ARG A 46 -29.54 17.46 22.12
C ARG A 46 -29.70 16.23 21.24
N GLN A 47 -30.91 15.94 20.77
CA GLN A 47 -31.16 14.83 19.85
C GLN A 47 -30.36 14.99 18.55
N ILE A 48 -30.41 16.19 17.94
CA ILE A 48 -29.66 16.52 16.73
C ILE A 48 -28.15 16.37 16.95
N LEU A 49 -27.64 16.82 18.10
CA LEU A 49 -26.22 16.68 18.46
C LEU A 49 -25.80 15.21 18.53
N VAL A 50 -26.59 14.37 19.21
CA VAL A 50 -26.33 12.93 19.32
C VAL A 50 -26.38 12.26 17.95
N ASP A 51 -27.37 12.61 17.12
CA ASP A 51 -27.50 12.06 15.77
C ASP A 51 -26.30 12.48 14.88
N LEU A 52 -25.85 13.74 14.98
CA LEU A 52 -24.69 14.24 14.25
C LEU A 52 -23.39 13.55 14.72
N GLU A 53 -23.20 13.39 16.03
CA GLU A 53 -22.06 12.66 16.59
C GLU A 53 -22.04 11.20 16.11
N ASN A 54 -23.19 10.53 16.10
CA ASN A 54 -23.31 9.16 15.61
C ASN A 54 -22.99 9.08 14.11
N GLN A 55 -23.48 10.02 13.29
CA GLN A 55 -23.13 10.10 11.87
C GLN A 55 -21.63 10.33 11.65
N GLN A 56 -21.01 11.21 12.44
CA GLN A 56 -19.57 11.43 12.36
C GLN A 56 -18.78 10.17 12.72
N LYS A 57 -19.15 9.48 13.81
CA LYS A 57 -18.51 8.23 14.21
C LYS A 57 -18.62 7.15 13.13
N GLN A 58 -19.80 7.02 12.50
CA GLN A 58 -20.00 6.09 11.39
C GLN A 58 -19.08 6.44 10.20
N ARG A 59 -19.03 7.70 9.79
CA ARG A 59 -18.14 8.13 8.70
C ARG A 59 -16.67 7.90 8.99
N VAL A 60 -16.23 8.13 10.24
CA VAL A 60 -14.84 7.87 10.63
C VAL A 60 -14.53 6.38 10.52
N ALA A 61 -15.42 5.51 11.01
CA ALA A 61 -15.24 4.06 10.90
C ALA A 61 -15.20 3.58 9.43
N GLU A 62 -16.08 4.13 8.58
CA GLU A 62 -16.09 3.83 7.13
C GLU A 62 -14.77 4.26 6.47
N LEU A 63 -14.30 5.48 6.73
CA LEU A 63 -13.03 5.99 6.19
C LEU A 63 -11.83 5.19 6.69
N GLU A 64 -11.81 4.79 7.96
CA GLU A 64 -10.78 3.93 8.51
C GLU A 64 -10.74 2.59 7.76
N GLN A 65 -11.90 1.97 7.51
CA GLN A 65 -12.00 0.75 6.73
C GLN A 65 -11.50 0.94 5.28
N GLU A 66 -11.89 2.04 4.62
CA GLU A 66 -11.43 2.36 3.27
C GLU A 66 -9.90 2.53 3.22
N ILE A 67 -9.31 3.21 4.20
CA ILE A 67 -7.85 3.39 4.29
C ILE A 67 -7.14 2.05 4.46
N VAL A 68 -7.68 1.15 5.30
CA VAL A 68 -7.11 -0.19 5.48
C VAL A 68 -7.14 -0.98 4.17
N LEU A 69 -8.27 -0.97 3.47
CA LEU A 69 -8.41 -1.64 2.17
C LEU A 69 -7.49 -1.04 1.11
N ALA A 70 -7.38 0.28 1.05
CA ALA A 70 -6.53 0.97 0.09
C ALA A 70 -5.04 0.69 0.34
N ARG A 71 -4.59 0.69 1.60
CA ARG A 71 -3.21 0.34 1.97
C ARG A 71 -2.88 -1.09 1.59
N HIS A 72 -3.77 -2.02 1.90
CA HIS A 72 -3.58 -3.43 1.56
C HIS A 72 -3.51 -3.66 0.03
N GLN A 73 -4.37 -2.98 -0.74
CA GLN A 73 -4.35 -3.05 -2.19
C GLN A 73 -3.05 -2.46 -2.77
N ALA A 74 -2.62 -1.30 -2.27
CA ALA A 74 -1.37 -0.66 -2.70
C ALA A 74 -0.15 -1.54 -2.40
N GLU A 75 -0.14 -2.24 -1.27
CA GLU A 75 0.92 -3.20 -0.91
C GLU A 75 0.95 -4.39 -1.87
N LEU A 76 -0.20 -4.99 -2.20
CA LEU A 76 -0.29 -6.07 -3.17
C LEU A 76 0.21 -5.65 -4.56
N GLU A 77 -0.23 -4.49 -5.05
CA GLU A 77 0.19 -3.94 -6.34
C GLU A 77 1.70 -3.67 -6.36
N PHE A 78 2.26 -3.14 -5.28
CA PHE A 78 3.68 -2.90 -5.20
C PHE A 78 4.48 -4.21 -5.23
N LEU A 79 4.07 -5.22 -4.46
CA LEU A 79 4.71 -6.55 -4.49
C LEU A 79 4.63 -7.19 -5.87
N GLU A 80 3.47 -7.12 -6.53
CA GLU A 80 3.29 -7.64 -7.88
C GLU A 80 4.25 -6.97 -8.86
N ARG A 81 4.43 -5.64 -8.77
CA ARG A 81 5.39 -4.91 -9.60
C ARG A 81 6.84 -5.31 -9.30
N GLN A 82 7.22 -5.45 -8.03
CA GLN A 82 8.56 -5.92 -7.68
C GLN A 82 8.85 -7.30 -8.28
N ILE A 83 7.89 -8.23 -8.18
CA ILE A 83 8.02 -9.58 -8.72
C ILE A 83 8.07 -9.53 -10.25
N ALA A 84 7.07 -8.94 -10.90
CA ALA A 84 6.86 -9.03 -12.33
C ALA A 84 7.82 -8.14 -13.14
N GLU A 85 8.16 -6.96 -12.64
CA GLU A 85 8.96 -5.98 -13.40
C GLU A 85 10.46 -6.07 -13.08
N PHE A 86 10.86 -6.60 -11.93
CA PHE A 86 12.26 -6.59 -11.48
C PHE A 86 12.83 -7.97 -11.16
N TYR A 87 12.36 -8.61 -10.09
CA TYR A 87 13.02 -9.82 -9.58
C TYR A 87 12.85 -11.03 -10.49
N TRP A 88 11.64 -11.27 -10.99
CA TRP A 88 11.38 -12.45 -11.81
C TRP A 88 12.07 -12.38 -13.18
N PRO A 89 12.01 -11.26 -13.93
CA PRO A 89 12.76 -11.12 -15.17
C PRO A 89 14.26 -11.32 -14.98
N ILE A 90 14.88 -10.74 -13.95
CA ILE A 90 16.31 -10.92 -13.67
C ILE A 90 16.61 -12.37 -13.29
N TYR A 91 15.81 -12.98 -12.40
CA TYR A 91 15.99 -14.36 -11.97
C TYR A 91 16.01 -15.35 -13.14
N LEU A 92 15.01 -15.27 -14.04
CA LEU A 92 14.93 -16.16 -15.20
C LEU A 92 16.13 -16.00 -16.14
N ARG A 93 16.66 -14.78 -16.26
CA ARG A 93 17.81 -14.50 -17.12
C ARG A 93 19.10 -15.02 -16.54
N LEU A 94 19.30 -14.88 -15.23
CA LEU A 94 20.45 -15.47 -14.56
C LEU A 94 20.40 -17.01 -14.58
N GLU A 95 19.22 -17.63 -14.46
CA GLU A 95 19.05 -19.08 -14.67
C GLU A 95 19.44 -19.50 -16.09
N LYS A 96 19.03 -18.73 -17.11
CA LYS A 96 19.42 -18.98 -18.51
C LYS A 96 20.93 -18.88 -18.69
N ASP A 97 21.58 -17.86 -18.12
CA ASP A 97 23.03 -17.72 -18.17
C ASP A 97 23.72 -18.90 -17.51
N ASN A 98 23.30 -19.29 -16.30
CA ASN A 98 23.86 -20.45 -15.58
C ASN A 98 23.80 -21.74 -16.41
N ALA A 99 22.68 -21.97 -17.12
CA ALA A 99 22.51 -23.15 -17.97
C ALA A 99 23.39 -23.10 -19.24
N MET A 100 23.57 -21.91 -19.83
CA MET A 100 24.35 -21.72 -21.05
C MET A 100 25.86 -21.71 -20.79
N TRP A 101 26.30 -21.16 -19.67
CA TRP A 101 27.72 -21.10 -19.30
C TRP A 101 28.35 -22.49 -19.15
N GLN A 102 27.58 -23.49 -18.70
CA GLN A 102 28.04 -24.89 -18.62
C GLN A 102 28.27 -25.56 -19.99
N ARG A 103 27.80 -24.96 -21.08
CA ARG A 103 27.89 -25.51 -22.45
C ARG A 103 29.03 -24.90 -23.27
N ILE A 104 29.72 -23.89 -22.76
CA ILE A 104 30.82 -23.21 -23.44
C ILE A 104 32.16 -23.82 -23.02
N ALA A 105 32.94 -24.31 -23.99
CA ALA A 105 34.20 -25.04 -23.78
C ALA A 105 35.27 -24.25 -23.04
N THR A 106 35.27 -22.93 -23.23
CA THR A 106 36.23 -22.00 -22.62
C THR A 106 35.88 -21.63 -21.17
N LEU A 107 34.67 -21.99 -20.70
CA LEU A 107 34.14 -21.58 -19.39
C LEU A 107 33.70 -22.78 -18.51
N GLY A 108 33.68 -24.02 -19.01
CA GLY A 108 33.22 -25.22 -18.30
C GLY A 108 34.01 -26.52 -18.58
N ALA A 109 33.60 -27.64 -17.96
CA ALA A 109 34.21 -28.95 -18.18
C ALA A 109 33.94 -29.45 -19.61
N ARG A 110 34.99 -29.93 -20.29
CA ARG A 110 34.97 -30.24 -21.74
C ARG A 110 34.00 -31.35 -22.18
N ASP A 111 33.47 -32.15 -21.25
CA ASP A 111 32.72 -33.36 -21.57
C ASP A 111 31.40 -33.10 -22.33
N HIS A 112 30.87 -31.86 -22.33
CA HIS A 112 29.65 -31.48 -23.07
C HIS A 112 29.73 -30.10 -23.75
N ALA A 113 30.94 -29.64 -24.03
CA ALA A 113 31.14 -28.31 -24.55
C ALA A 113 30.92 -28.21 -26.07
N LEU A 114 30.34 -27.09 -26.51
CA LEU A 114 30.14 -26.81 -27.93
C LEU A 114 31.46 -26.42 -28.61
N PRO A 115 31.57 -26.62 -29.95
CA PRO A 115 32.76 -26.21 -30.70
C PRO A 115 33.05 -24.70 -30.55
N ASP A 116 34.32 -24.29 -30.62
CA ASP A 116 34.74 -22.90 -30.41
C ASP A 116 34.03 -21.90 -31.33
N SER A 117 33.73 -22.30 -32.57
CA SER A 117 32.95 -21.49 -33.54
C SER A 117 31.49 -21.26 -33.11
N ALA A 118 30.91 -22.19 -32.35
CA ALA A 118 29.61 -22.01 -31.72
C ALA A 118 29.72 -21.15 -30.45
N GLY A 119 30.86 -21.20 -29.76
CA GLY A 119 31.14 -20.41 -28.56
C GLY A 119 31.03 -18.90 -28.80
N GLU A 120 31.69 -18.37 -29.84
CA GLU A 120 31.63 -16.94 -30.18
C GLU A 120 30.21 -16.47 -30.52
N ILE A 121 29.44 -17.29 -31.26
CA ILE A 121 28.06 -16.98 -31.63
C ILE A 121 27.17 -16.99 -30.38
N ILE A 122 27.33 -17.98 -29.50
CA ILE A 122 26.56 -18.06 -28.26
C ILE A 122 26.86 -16.90 -27.34
N GLU A 123 28.14 -16.56 -27.20
CA GLU A 123 28.58 -15.44 -26.37
C GLU A 123 27.96 -14.13 -26.85
N ARG A 124 28.03 -13.84 -28.16
CA ARG A 124 27.49 -12.60 -28.74
C ARG A 124 25.97 -12.57 -28.75
N ASP A 125 25.33 -13.61 -29.30
CA ASP A 125 23.91 -13.58 -29.65
C ASP A 125 23.00 -14.01 -28.48
N PHE A 126 23.56 -14.73 -27.49
CA PHE A 126 22.79 -15.20 -26.33
C PHE A 126 23.28 -14.58 -25.02
N ILE A 127 24.56 -14.71 -24.65
CA ILE A 127 25.05 -14.26 -23.33
C ILE A 127 25.05 -12.74 -23.23
N LEU A 128 25.75 -12.04 -24.12
CA LEU A 128 25.85 -10.58 -24.08
C LEU A 128 24.48 -9.93 -24.26
N LYS A 129 23.65 -10.47 -25.15
CA LYS A 129 22.26 -10.02 -25.31
C LYS A 129 21.44 -10.18 -24.03
N ASN A 130 21.57 -11.32 -23.35
CA ASN A 130 20.84 -11.55 -22.10
C ASN A 130 21.35 -10.63 -20.98
N HIS A 131 22.65 -10.39 -20.91
CA HIS A 131 23.23 -9.42 -20.00
C HIS A 131 22.73 -8.00 -20.27
N ASP A 132 22.63 -7.57 -21.54
CA ASP A 132 22.05 -6.27 -21.91
C ASP A 132 20.60 -6.14 -21.44
N GLU A 133 19.81 -7.21 -21.53
CA GLU A 133 18.44 -7.21 -21.06
C GLU A 133 18.36 -7.16 -19.52
N ILE A 134 19.29 -7.78 -18.79
CA ILE A 134 19.41 -7.62 -17.32
C ILE A 134 19.79 -6.18 -16.97
N VAL A 135 20.82 -5.62 -17.62
CA VAL A 135 21.28 -4.24 -17.42
C VAL A 135 20.12 -3.26 -17.62
N ALA A 136 19.35 -3.40 -18.69
CA ALA A 136 18.21 -2.53 -18.97
C ALA A 136 17.13 -2.59 -17.87
N ILE A 137 16.86 -3.77 -17.30
CA ILE A 137 15.93 -3.90 -16.17
C ILE A 137 16.51 -3.19 -14.94
N ILE A 138 17.79 -3.42 -14.62
CA ILE A 138 18.44 -2.79 -13.46
C ILE A 138 18.37 -1.27 -13.60
N GLU A 139 18.84 -0.70 -14.71
CA GLU A 139 18.88 0.75 -14.92
C GLU A 139 17.49 1.40 -14.86
N SER A 140 16.46 0.74 -15.40
CA SER A 140 15.10 1.31 -15.44
C SER A 140 14.25 1.04 -14.19
N LYS A 141 14.58 0.02 -13.40
CA LYS A 141 13.72 -0.50 -12.33
C LYS A 141 14.42 -0.69 -10.98
N ILE A 142 15.65 -0.19 -10.79
CA ILE A 142 16.41 -0.34 -9.53
C ILE A 142 15.64 0.14 -8.28
N HIS A 143 14.76 1.13 -8.41
CA HIS A 143 13.91 1.61 -7.31
C HIS A 143 12.98 0.53 -6.73
N LEU A 144 12.68 -0.54 -7.48
CA LEU A 144 11.91 -1.68 -7.00
C LEU A 144 12.73 -2.60 -6.07
N ALA A 145 14.04 -2.42 -5.98
CA ALA A 145 14.94 -3.22 -5.14
C ALA A 145 15.12 -2.67 -3.71
N GLU A 146 14.74 -1.42 -3.46
CA GLU A 146 15.12 -0.68 -2.24
C GLU A 146 14.50 -1.23 -0.94
N GLN A 147 13.37 -1.94 -1.02
CA GLN A 147 12.65 -2.43 0.16
C GLN A 147 13.04 -3.85 0.61
N ALA A 148 14.04 -4.47 -0.03
CA ALA A 148 14.53 -5.77 0.43
C ALA A 148 15.31 -5.64 1.75
N GLU A 149 15.21 -6.64 2.63
CA GLU A 149 15.96 -6.65 3.91
C GLU A 149 17.48 -6.57 3.70
N ASN A 150 17.95 -7.11 2.58
CA ASN A 150 19.34 -7.10 2.12
C ASN A 150 19.59 -6.06 1.01
N SER A 151 18.79 -4.99 0.94
CA SER A 151 18.85 -4.01 -0.16
C SER A 151 20.25 -3.44 -0.39
N GLN A 152 20.98 -3.11 0.67
CA GLN A 152 22.35 -2.60 0.55
C GLN A 152 23.29 -3.59 -0.18
N GLU A 153 23.31 -4.85 0.26
CA GLU A 153 24.15 -5.89 -0.37
C GLU A 153 23.71 -6.17 -1.81
N LEU A 154 22.39 -6.20 -2.05
CA LEU A 154 21.85 -6.37 -3.40
C LEU A 154 22.31 -5.24 -4.34
N ILE A 155 22.19 -3.98 -3.91
CA ILE A 155 22.59 -2.82 -4.71
C ILE A 155 24.09 -2.87 -5.03
N GLU A 156 24.92 -3.24 -4.06
CA GLU A 156 26.36 -3.40 -4.29
C GLU A 156 26.67 -4.48 -5.35
N GLU A 157 26.00 -5.64 -5.28
CA GLU A 157 26.18 -6.71 -6.27
C GLU A 157 25.61 -6.33 -7.65
N LEU A 158 24.51 -5.57 -7.71
CA LEU A 158 23.97 -5.01 -8.96
C LEU A 158 24.96 -4.04 -9.60
N LEU A 159 25.61 -3.17 -8.81
CA LEU A 159 26.63 -2.26 -9.34
C LEU A 159 27.87 -3.01 -9.85
N LYS A 160 28.31 -4.07 -9.16
CA LYS A 160 29.39 -4.95 -9.66
C LYS A 160 28.99 -5.61 -10.97
N TYR A 161 27.74 -6.05 -11.09
CA TYR A 161 27.22 -6.63 -12.32
C TYR A 161 27.28 -5.65 -13.49
N LEU A 162 26.81 -4.41 -13.29
CA LEU A 162 26.85 -3.37 -14.32
C LEU A 162 28.28 -3.11 -14.80
N LYS A 163 29.25 -3.01 -13.88
CA LYS A 163 30.67 -2.84 -14.21
C LYS A 163 31.21 -4.03 -14.99
N HIS A 164 30.95 -5.24 -14.52
CA HIS A 164 31.34 -6.48 -15.18
C HIS A 164 30.85 -6.51 -16.63
N VAL A 165 29.55 -6.28 -16.86
CA VAL A 165 28.97 -6.31 -18.21
C VAL A 165 29.52 -5.19 -19.09
N ALA A 166 29.74 -3.98 -18.55
CA ALA A 166 30.33 -2.88 -19.29
C ALA A 166 31.74 -3.23 -19.80
N ILE A 167 32.59 -3.78 -18.93
CA ILE A 167 33.92 -4.25 -19.32
C ILE A 167 33.84 -5.40 -20.31
N TYR A 168 32.93 -6.35 -20.09
CA TYR A 168 32.75 -7.51 -20.96
C TYR A 168 32.42 -7.09 -22.40
N LYS A 169 31.48 -6.15 -22.56
CA LYS A 169 31.14 -5.59 -23.87
C LYS A 169 32.32 -4.84 -24.50
N ALA A 170 33.03 -4.05 -23.72
CA ALA A 170 34.19 -3.29 -24.20
C ALA A 170 35.29 -4.22 -24.74
N VAL A 171 35.70 -5.23 -23.97
CA VAL A 171 36.76 -6.16 -24.42
C VAL A 171 36.33 -6.98 -25.62
N ARG A 172 35.04 -7.36 -25.72
CA ARG A 172 34.52 -8.11 -26.88
C ARG A 172 34.35 -7.28 -28.15
N SER A 173 34.29 -5.95 -28.03
CA SER A 173 34.28 -5.04 -29.18
C SER A 173 35.65 -4.86 -29.84
N ILE A 174 36.73 -5.25 -29.17
CA ILE A 174 38.11 -5.04 -29.61
C ILE A 174 38.69 -6.39 -30.04
N GLU A 175 39.02 -6.54 -31.32
CA GLU A 175 39.50 -7.81 -31.89
C GLU A 175 40.74 -8.37 -31.17
N SER A 176 41.70 -7.50 -30.83
CA SER A 176 42.91 -7.87 -30.11
C SER A 176 42.70 -8.27 -28.64
N MET A 177 41.52 -8.03 -28.08
CA MET A 177 41.16 -8.33 -26.69
C MET A 177 40.13 -9.44 -26.55
N ARG A 178 39.79 -10.16 -27.64
CA ARG A 178 38.79 -11.24 -27.60
C ARG A 178 39.10 -12.36 -26.59
N GLY A 179 40.37 -12.60 -26.28
CA GLY A 179 40.79 -13.60 -25.28
C GLY A 179 40.76 -13.09 -23.83
N VAL A 180 40.57 -11.79 -23.60
CA VAL A 180 40.58 -11.17 -22.26
C VAL A 180 39.18 -11.22 -21.67
N ASN A 181 39.05 -11.66 -20.41
CA ASN A 181 37.79 -11.65 -19.69
C ASN A 181 37.76 -10.52 -18.66
N PRO A 182 36.57 -10.07 -18.21
CA PRO A 182 36.46 -9.02 -17.19
C PRO A 182 37.22 -9.31 -15.89
N MET A 183 37.32 -10.59 -15.50
CA MET A 183 38.09 -11.02 -14.32
C MET A 183 39.58 -10.66 -14.43
N ASP A 184 40.15 -10.72 -15.65
CA ASP A 184 41.54 -10.36 -15.90
C ASP A 184 41.79 -8.84 -15.73
N LEU A 185 40.72 -8.05 -15.71
CA LEU A 185 40.71 -6.60 -15.50
C LEU A 185 40.16 -6.21 -14.12
N ASN A 186 40.16 -7.14 -13.16
CA ASN A 186 39.68 -6.94 -11.78
C ASN A 186 38.18 -6.60 -11.66
N GLU A 187 37.37 -7.01 -12.64
CA GLU A 187 35.90 -6.87 -12.61
C GLU A 187 35.25 -8.26 -12.72
N PRO A 188 35.38 -9.12 -11.68
CA PRO A 188 34.83 -10.48 -11.69
C PRO A 188 33.30 -10.46 -11.69
N PHE A 189 32.70 -11.56 -12.13
CA PHE A 189 31.25 -11.74 -12.06
C PHE A 189 30.78 -11.73 -10.59
N PRO A 190 29.69 -11.01 -10.25
CA PRO A 190 29.17 -10.94 -8.88
C PRO A 190 28.47 -12.24 -8.48
N SER A 191 29.21 -13.16 -7.88
CA SER A 191 28.72 -14.50 -7.52
C SER A 191 27.56 -14.49 -6.52
N LYS A 192 27.38 -13.41 -5.75
CA LYS A 192 26.26 -13.27 -4.81
C LYS A 192 24.99 -12.72 -5.44
N LEU A 193 25.06 -12.15 -6.65
CA LEU A 193 23.89 -11.55 -7.28
C LEU A 193 22.74 -12.55 -7.43
N PHE A 194 23.05 -13.72 -7.99
CA PHE A 194 22.04 -14.76 -8.22
C PHE A 194 21.33 -15.24 -6.94
N PRO A 195 22.04 -15.66 -5.88
CA PRO A 195 21.37 -16.08 -4.64
C PRO A 195 20.57 -14.94 -3.99
N LEU A 196 21.02 -13.69 -4.07
CA LEU A 196 20.26 -12.53 -3.54
C LEU A 196 18.95 -12.32 -4.31
N ILE A 197 19.01 -12.32 -5.65
CA ILE A 197 17.82 -12.20 -6.50
C ILE A 197 16.85 -13.35 -6.25
N GLN A 198 17.35 -14.59 -6.17
CA GLN A 198 16.52 -15.77 -5.92
C GLN A 198 15.85 -15.72 -4.53
N HIS A 199 16.61 -15.36 -3.50
CA HIS A 199 16.09 -15.23 -2.15
C HIS A 199 14.98 -14.19 -2.08
N ASN A 200 15.23 -12.99 -2.61
CA ASN A 200 14.28 -11.89 -2.58
C ASN A 200 13.03 -12.19 -3.41
N PHE A 201 13.19 -12.79 -4.59
CA PHE A 201 12.06 -13.27 -5.40
C PHE A 201 11.15 -14.23 -4.62
N ARG A 202 11.72 -15.25 -3.97
CA ARG A 202 10.96 -16.22 -3.18
C ARG A 202 10.29 -15.59 -1.96
N SER A 203 10.99 -14.69 -1.27
CA SER A 203 10.45 -13.96 -0.12
C SER A 203 9.24 -13.10 -0.52
N LEU A 204 9.36 -12.35 -1.63
CA LEU A 204 8.28 -11.54 -2.16
C LEU A 204 7.08 -12.37 -2.63
N GLN A 205 7.32 -13.49 -3.31
CA GLN A 205 6.25 -14.41 -3.70
C GLN A 205 5.51 -14.97 -2.48
N ALA A 206 6.24 -15.39 -1.45
CA ALA A 206 5.62 -15.88 -0.21
C ALA A 206 4.78 -14.79 0.47
N ARG A 207 5.28 -13.55 0.54
CA ARG A 207 4.54 -12.41 1.11
C ARG A 207 3.30 -12.07 0.29
N TYR A 208 3.40 -12.07 -1.05
CA TYR A 208 2.27 -11.83 -1.94
C TYR A 208 1.14 -12.86 -1.73
N GLU A 209 1.49 -14.14 -1.69
CA GLU A 209 0.52 -15.22 -1.46
C GLU A 209 -0.11 -15.14 -0.06
N GLN A 210 0.67 -14.80 0.97
CA GLN A 210 0.15 -14.60 2.33
C GLN A 210 -0.88 -13.47 2.39
N LEU A 211 -0.57 -12.30 1.81
CA LEU A 211 -1.49 -11.15 1.79
C LEU A 211 -2.77 -11.47 1.01
N LYS A 212 -2.64 -12.15 -0.13
CA LYS A 212 -3.78 -12.57 -0.95
C LYS A 212 -4.69 -13.54 -0.21
N GLN A 213 -4.12 -14.50 0.53
CA GLN A 213 -4.88 -15.47 1.33
C GLN A 213 -5.54 -14.84 2.57
N ALA A 214 -4.87 -13.90 3.24
CA ALA A 214 -5.43 -13.18 4.39
C ALA A 214 -6.73 -12.46 4.00
N LYS A 215 -6.71 -11.72 2.89
CA LYS A 215 -7.90 -11.04 2.35
C LYS A 215 -9.04 -12.01 2.03
N PHE A 216 -8.73 -13.20 1.50
CA PHE A 216 -9.74 -14.21 1.19
C PHE A 216 -10.41 -14.77 2.45
N ARG A 217 -9.65 -14.95 3.55
CA ARG A 217 -10.19 -15.39 4.84
C ARG A 217 -11.06 -14.32 5.50
N ASP A 218 -10.64 -13.05 5.43
CA ASP A 218 -11.43 -11.93 5.98
C ASP A 218 -12.76 -11.72 5.24
N LEU A 219 -12.81 -12.04 3.93
CA LEU A 219 -14.03 -11.97 3.12
C LEU A 219 -14.94 -13.21 3.25
N ASN A 220 -14.41 -14.34 3.73
CA ASN A 220 -15.15 -15.59 3.94
C ASN A 220 -14.82 -16.19 5.31
N PRO A 221 -15.27 -15.58 6.42
CA PRO A 221 -15.18 -16.21 7.73
C PRO A 221 -16.12 -17.41 7.76
N SER A 222 -15.55 -18.62 7.77
CA SER A 222 -16.26 -19.88 7.98
C SER A 222 -16.85 -19.98 9.38
#